data_AF-A0A0G1K5X8-F1
#
_entry.id   AF-A0A0G1K5X8-F1
#
_cell.length_a   1.000
_cell.length_b   1.000
_cell.length_c   1.000
_cell.angle_alpha   90.00
_cell.angle_beta   90.00
_cell.angle_gamma   90.00
#
_symmetry.space_group_name_H-M   'P 1'
#
loop_
_entity.id
_entity.type
_entity.pdbx_description
1 polymer ?
#
loop_
_entity_poly.entity_id
_entity_poly.type
_entity_poly.pdbx_seq_one_letter_code
_entity_poly.pdbx_strand_id
1 'polypeptide(L)'
;MDFVIKLILMIVISGVVYVIAMKSHETTSWWVSRLMKLSGKLADIHPFWLCLGFLVLIFFELGMIIWLMKVAPWAVKVIYIFSTANIAFVVLSLWMDNRMGGILGVWWTILKVLSSIALGVSWIIYPAWFVYNLVGIICGVGFLQLFPSLKFKSALALGMAIIIYDIVGVYWTDWIILLVKGLSFVPPAVIYIPAALKASTAGMSMIGLGDIIIGGMMLLMARRYDATKHAFAGYALGVTLSFALAVLTSHGVPATMFIVPLMLLFVRHSAKRSQNPAWLADQK
;
A
#
# COMPACT_ATOMS: atom_id res chain seq x y z
N MET A 1 25.11 7.62 3.96
CA MET A 1 24.40 6.43 4.48
C MET A 1 24.37 5.39 3.39
N ASP A 2 24.87 4.20 3.71
CA ASP A 2 25.19 3.17 2.74
C ASP A 2 23.94 2.61 2.06
N PHE A 3 24.07 2.24 0.78
CA PHE A 3 23.05 1.57 -0.03
C PHE A 3 22.34 0.45 0.75
N VAL A 4 23.13 -0.33 1.52
CA VAL A 4 22.67 -1.44 2.35
C VAL A 4 21.69 -0.99 3.43
N ILE A 5 21.98 0.10 4.14
CA ILE A 5 21.12 0.61 5.21
C ILE A 5 19.79 1.08 4.63
N LYS A 6 19.81 1.77 3.47
CA LYS A 6 18.59 2.21 2.79
C LYS A 6 17.70 1.03 2.40
N LEU A 7 18.31 0.00 1.83
CA LEU A 7 17.62 -1.21 1.41
C LEU A 7 17.01 -1.97 2.60
N ILE A 8 17.76 -2.12 3.69
CA ILE A 8 17.26 -2.77 4.92
C ILE A 8 16.05 -1.99 5.45
N LEU A 9 16.12 -0.66 5.51
CA LEU A 9 15.00 0.16 5.97
C LEU A 9 13.76 0.02 5.07
N MET A 10 13.89 -0.04 3.74
CA MET A 10 12.76 -0.31 2.83
C MET A 10 12.08 -1.64 3.17
N ILE A 11 12.87 -2.71 3.30
CA ILE A 11 12.37 -4.06 3.54
C ILE A 11 11.72 -4.14 4.92
N VAL A 12 12.34 -3.53 5.94
CA VAL A 12 11.81 -3.51 7.31
C VAL A 12 10.51 -2.72 7.38
N ILE A 13 10.44 -1.50 6.82
CA ILE A 13 9.21 -0.70 6.85
C ILE A 13 8.06 -1.41 6.12
N SER A 14 8.35 -2.01 4.96
CA SER A 14 7.38 -2.83 4.23
C SER A 14 6.91 -4.03 5.05
N GLY A 15 7.85 -4.73 5.69
CA GLY A 15 7.56 -5.83 6.60
C GLY A 15 6.70 -5.43 7.79
N VAL A 16 6.95 -4.25 8.38
CA VAL A 16 6.14 -3.68 9.46
C VAL A 16 4.70 -3.44 8.99
N VAL A 17 4.51 -2.80 7.83
CA VAL A 17 3.18 -2.62 7.21
C VAL A 17 2.46 -3.96 7.08
N TYR A 18 3.15 -4.99 6.60
CA TYR A 18 2.57 -6.32 6.40
C TYR A 18 2.21 -7.02 7.70
N VAL A 19 3.09 -7.01 8.71
CA VAL A 19 2.85 -7.62 10.01
C VAL A 19 1.66 -6.94 10.71
N ILE A 20 1.62 -5.61 10.66
CA ILE A 20 0.52 -4.81 11.22
C ILE A 20 -0.79 -5.18 10.51
N ALA A 21 -0.81 -5.15 9.17
CA ALA A 21 -1.99 -5.50 8.39
C ALA A 21 -2.49 -6.92 8.69
N MET A 22 -1.58 -7.90 8.72
CA MET A 22 -1.88 -9.30 9.01
C MET A 22 -2.50 -9.51 10.40
N LYS A 23 -2.01 -8.78 11.42
CA LYS A 23 -2.53 -8.87 12.79
C LYS A 23 -3.90 -8.20 12.94
N SER A 24 -4.12 -7.08 12.25
CA SER A 24 -5.42 -6.39 12.28
C SER A 24 -6.57 -7.12 11.59
N HIS A 25 -6.31 -8.15 10.79
CA HIS A 25 -7.39 -8.97 10.21
C HIS A 25 -8.07 -9.87 11.24
N GLU A 26 -7.44 -10.12 12.39
CA GLU A 26 -7.98 -10.97 13.44
C GLU A 26 -8.98 -10.21 14.35
N THR A 27 -9.04 -8.88 14.25
CA THR A 27 -9.92 -8.00 15.01
C THR A 27 -10.87 -7.24 14.07
N THR A 28 -12.16 -7.58 14.07
CA THR A 28 -13.13 -6.94 13.18
C THR A 28 -14.14 -6.09 13.94
N SER A 29 -14.11 -4.78 13.68
CA SER A 29 -15.18 -3.86 14.10
C SER A 29 -16.38 -3.96 13.16
N TRP A 30 -17.57 -3.52 13.61
CA TRP A 30 -18.82 -3.63 12.82
C TRP A 30 -18.71 -2.98 11.43
N TRP A 31 -18.09 -1.81 11.32
CA TRP A 31 -17.91 -1.12 10.03
C TRP A 31 -16.91 -1.83 9.11
N VAL A 32 -15.84 -2.37 9.67
CA VAL A 32 -14.85 -3.17 8.92
C VAL A 32 -15.51 -4.43 8.36
N SER A 33 -16.41 -5.07 9.12
CA SER A 33 -17.16 -6.21 8.61
C SER A 33 -17.99 -5.86 7.36
N ARG A 34 -18.47 -4.62 7.25
CA ARG A 34 -19.21 -4.12 6.08
C ARG A 34 -18.29 -3.87 4.89
N LEU A 35 -17.10 -3.32 5.12
CA LEU A 35 -16.04 -3.20 4.10
C LEU A 35 -15.58 -4.58 3.61
N MET A 36 -15.42 -5.54 4.52
CA MET A 36 -15.09 -6.92 4.16
C MET A 36 -16.21 -7.59 3.35
N LYS A 37 -17.49 -7.31 3.65
CA LYS A 37 -18.62 -7.78 2.82
C LYS A 37 -18.59 -7.18 1.41
N LEU A 38 -18.25 -5.90 1.27
CA LEU A 38 -18.07 -5.26 -0.04
C LEU A 38 -16.87 -5.86 -0.80
N SER A 39 -15.75 -6.03 -0.11
CA SER A 39 -14.57 -6.72 -0.62
C SER A 39 -14.93 -8.15 -1.11
N GLY A 40 -15.73 -8.89 -0.33
CA GLY A 40 -16.19 -10.23 -0.71
C GLY A 40 -17.02 -10.23 -1.99
N LYS A 41 -17.91 -9.25 -2.19
CA LYS A 41 -18.62 -9.07 -3.46
C LYS A 41 -17.69 -8.78 -4.63
N LEU A 42 -16.60 -8.04 -4.40
CA LEU A 42 -15.56 -7.79 -5.43
C LEU A 42 -14.78 -9.07 -5.76
N ALA A 43 -14.62 -9.99 -4.82
CA ALA A 43 -13.92 -11.25 -5.04
C ALA A 43 -14.64 -12.22 -5.98
N ASP A 44 -15.96 -12.06 -6.14
CA ASP A 44 -16.78 -12.87 -7.06
C ASP A 44 -16.82 -12.32 -8.48
N ILE A 45 -16.36 -11.08 -8.68
CA ILE A 45 -16.24 -10.50 -10.01
C ILE A 45 -15.14 -11.24 -10.78
N HIS A 46 -15.42 -11.54 -12.05
CA HIS A 46 -14.43 -12.14 -12.94
C HIS A 46 -13.14 -11.28 -12.98
N PRO A 47 -11.93 -11.88 -12.89
CA PRO A 47 -10.67 -11.13 -12.77
C PRO A 47 -10.49 -10.02 -13.81
N PHE A 48 -10.92 -10.26 -15.05
CA PHE A 48 -10.88 -9.27 -16.13
C PHE A 48 -11.65 -7.98 -15.79
N TRP A 49 -12.92 -8.11 -15.38
CA TRP A 49 -13.77 -6.96 -15.06
C TRP A 49 -13.31 -6.23 -13.80
N LEU A 50 -12.74 -6.96 -12.83
CA LEU A 50 -12.12 -6.35 -11.65
C LEU A 50 -10.93 -5.47 -12.05
N CYS A 51 -10.03 -5.98 -12.89
CA CYS A 51 -8.86 -5.23 -13.35
C CYS A 51 -9.27 -4.00 -14.16
N LEU A 52 -10.20 -4.17 -15.10
CA LEU A 52 -10.70 -3.07 -15.92
C LEU A 52 -11.36 -1.99 -15.06
N GLY A 53 -12.24 -2.39 -14.14
CA GLY A 53 -12.89 -1.47 -13.21
C GLY A 53 -11.89 -0.71 -12.34
N PHE A 54 -10.88 -1.40 -11.81
CA PHE A 54 -9.83 -0.77 -11.00
C PHE A 54 -9.00 0.23 -11.80
N LEU A 55 -8.60 -0.10 -13.03
CA LEU A 55 -7.87 0.83 -13.90
C LEU A 55 -8.72 2.04 -14.28
N VAL A 56 -9.99 1.83 -14.64
CA VAL A 56 -10.93 2.92 -14.94
C VAL A 56 -11.08 3.85 -13.74
N LEU A 57 -11.20 3.30 -12.53
CA LEU A 57 -11.26 4.08 -11.30
C LEU A 57 -9.99 4.90 -11.07
N ILE A 58 -8.80 4.31 -11.27
CA ILE A 58 -7.52 5.03 -11.17
C ILE A 58 -7.51 6.22 -12.15
N PHE A 59 -7.78 5.99 -13.44
CA PHE A 59 -7.77 7.07 -14.43
C PHE A 59 -8.83 8.14 -14.14
N PHE A 60 -10.01 7.73 -13.68
CA PHE A 60 -11.07 8.65 -13.29
C PHE A 60 -10.65 9.52 -12.09
N GLU A 61 -10.14 8.92 -11.01
CA GLU A 61 -9.68 9.63 -9.82
C GLU A 61 -8.54 10.60 -10.16
N LEU A 62 -7.58 10.17 -10.98
CA LEU A 62 -6.48 11.01 -11.44
C LEU A 62 -6.97 12.18 -12.30
N GLY A 63 -7.87 11.92 -13.24
CA GLY A 63 -8.50 12.96 -14.06
C GLY A 63 -9.24 13.99 -13.21
N MET A 64 -9.98 13.53 -12.20
CA MET A 64 -10.69 14.39 -11.25
C MET A 64 -9.72 15.23 -10.41
N ILE A 65 -8.61 14.65 -9.92
CA ILE A 65 -7.60 15.39 -9.16
C ILE A 65 -6.94 16.45 -10.05
N ILE A 66 -6.56 16.11 -11.28
CA ILE A 66 -5.96 17.07 -12.24
C ILE A 66 -6.92 18.22 -12.54
N TRP A 67 -8.20 17.91 -12.75
CA TRP A 67 -9.23 18.91 -12.97
C TRP A 67 -9.42 19.81 -11.74
N LEU A 68 -9.51 19.22 -10.54
CA LEU A 68 -9.60 19.97 -9.28
C LEU A 68 -8.36 20.83 -9.01
N MET A 69 -7.17 20.39 -9.40
CA MET A 69 -5.96 21.21 -9.29
C MET A 69 -6.05 22.48 -10.15
N LYS A 70 -6.76 22.46 -11.27
CA LYS A 70 -6.96 23.65 -12.13
C LYS A 70 -8.05 24.59 -11.58
N VAL A 71 -9.12 24.03 -11.01
CA VAL A 71 -10.30 24.81 -10.57
C VAL A 71 -10.16 25.29 -9.12
N ALA A 72 -9.75 24.41 -8.21
CA ALA A 72 -9.67 24.66 -6.78
C ALA A 72 -8.52 23.87 -6.12
N PRO A 73 -7.26 24.34 -6.23
CA PRO A 73 -6.10 23.64 -5.67
C PRO A 73 -6.19 23.39 -4.15
N TRP A 74 -6.85 24.30 -3.42
CA TRP A 74 -7.07 24.17 -1.98
C TRP A 74 -7.99 22.98 -1.65
N ALA A 75 -8.96 22.66 -2.51
CA ALA A 75 -9.89 21.56 -2.31
C ALA A 75 -9.14 20.21 -2.38
N VAL A 76 -8.14 20.10 -3.25
CA VAL A 76 -7.27 18.91 -3.33
C VAL A 76 -6.58 18.68 -1.98
N LYS A 77 -6.00 19.72 -1.37
CA LYS A 77 -5.38 19.60 -0.04
C LYS A 77 -6.38 19.13 1.02
N VAL A 78 -7.58 19.71 1.05
CA VAL A 78 -8.66 19.32 1.99
C VAL A 78 -9.07 17.85 1.78
N ILE A 79 -9.20 17.41 0.53
CA ILE A 79 -9.52 16.00 0.21
C ILE A 79 -8.43 15.07 0.75
N TYR A 80 -7.14 15.37 0.54
CA TYR A 80 -6.07 14.53 1.06
C TYR A 80 -6.03 14.50 2.59
N ILE A 81 -6.24 15.63 3.28
CA ILE A 81 -6.35 15.69 4.75
C ILE A 81 -7.50 14.82 5.23
N PHE A 82 -8.67 14.97 4.62
CA PHE A 82 -9.86 14.22 5.00
C PHE A 82 -9.69 12.72 4.73
N SER A 83 -9.16 12.34 3.58
CA SER A 83 -8.90 10.94 3.22
C SER A 83 -7.88 10.29 4.17
N THR A 84 -6.78 10.98 4.49
CA THR A 84 -5.77 10.47 5.43
C THR A 84 -6.33 10.34 6.84
N ALA A 85 -7.12 11.30 7.32
CA ALA A 85 -7.81 11.21 8.60
C ALA A 85 -8.80 10.03 8.64
N ASN A 86 -9.59 9.83 7.58
CA ASN A 86 -10.54 8.70 7.50
C ASN A 86 -9.82 7.35 7.51
N ILE A 87 -8.76 7.19 6.72
CA ILE A 87 -7.99 5.94 6.70
C ILE A 87 -7.35 5.70 8.08
N ALA A 88 -6.79 6.73 8.70
CA ALA A 88 -6.25 6.65 10.05
C ALA A 88 -7.32 6.24 11.07
N PHE A 89 -8.52 6.81 10.98
CA PHE A 89 -9.65 6.41 11.83
C PHE A 89 -10.00 4.93 11.66
N VAL A 90 -10.08 4.45 10.41
CA VAL A 90 -10.36 3.03 10.12
C VAL A 90 -9.27 2.14 10.72
N VAL A 91 -7.99 2.46 10.52
CA VAL A 91 -6.87 1.67 11.04
C VAL A 91 -6.86 1.67 12.57
N LEU A 92 -7.05 2.83 13.19
CA LEU A 92 -7.14 2.95 14.65
C LEU A 92 -8.36 2.20 15.20
N SER A 93 -9.47 2.14 14.45
CA SER A 93 -10.66 1.37 14.87
C SER A 93 -10.43 -0.15 14.90
N LEU A 94 -9.51 -0.65 14.09
CA LEU A 94 -9.11 -2.06 14.08
C LEU A 94 -8.23 -2.43 15.27
N TRP A 95 -7.43 -1.46 15.73
CA TRP A 95 -6.42 -1.64 16.76
C TRP A 95 -6.95 -1.30 18.16
N MET A 96 -7.64 -0.18 18.28
CA MET A 96 -8.27 0.31 19.51
C MET A 96 -9.73 -0.18 19.55
N ASP A 97 -9.87 -1.51 19.56
CA ASP A 97 -11.16 -2.23 19.58
C ASP A 97 -12.01 -1.79 20.78
N ASN A 98 -13.32 -1.66 20.58
CA ASN A 98 -14.29 -1.17 21.58
C ASN A 98 -14.62 -2.21 22.66
N ARG A 99 -13.74 -3.17 22.94
CA ARG A 99 -13.96 -4.19 23.98
C ARG A 99 -14.13 -3.61 25.38
N MET A 100 -13.71 -2.35 25.58
CA MET A 100 -13.97 -1.61 26.81
C MET A 100 -15.34 -0.94 26.73
N GLY A 101 -16.33 -1.51 27.40
CA GLY A 101 -17.63 -0.89 27.63
C GLY A 101 -17.56 0.25 28.65
N GLY A 102 -18.65 1.02 28.77
CA GLY A 102 -18.78 2.10 29.76
C GLY A 102 -17.93 3.33 29.46
N ILE A 103 -17.53 4.06 30.51
CA ILE A 103 -16.83 5.36 30.42
C ILE A 103 -15.49 5.24 29.70
N LEU A 104 -14.78 4.13 29.87
CA LEU A 104 -13.51 3.88 29.20
C LEU A 104 -13.69 3.80 27.68
N GLY A 105 -14.77 3.17 27.20
CA GLY A 105 -15.08 3.10 25.76
C GLY A 105 -15.31 4.46 25.11
N VAL A 106 -15.88 5.42 25.84
CA VAL A 106 -16.05 6.80 25.38
C VAL A 106 -14.69 7.47 25.22
N TRP A 107 -13.80 7.36 26.22
CA TRP A 107 -12.43 7.89 26.12
C TRP A 107 -11.63 7.26 24.98
N TRP A 108 -11.75 5.95 24.76
CA TRP A 108 -11.13 5.28 23.61
C TRP A 108 -11.63 5.83 22.28
N THR A 109 -12.91 6.16 22.18
CA THR A 109 -13.50 6.75 20.97
C THR A 109 -12.98 8.16 20.75
N ILE A 110 -12.91 8.99 21.79
CA ILE A 110 -12.37 10.35 21.72
C ILE A 110 -10.90 10.31 21.28
N LEU A 111 -10.08 9.46 21.91
CA LEU A 111 -8.67 9.30 21.55
C LEU A 111 -8.48 8.87 20.09
N LYS A 112 -9.31 7.93 19.60
CA LYS A 112 -9.30 7.54 18.18
C LYS A 112 -9.57 8.70 17.25
N VAL A 113 -10.63 9.47 17.52
CA VAL A 113 -11.03 10.61 16.68
C VAL A 113 -9.93 11.68 16.68
N LEU A 114 -9.44 12.07 17.86
CA LEU A 114 -8.38 13.07 17.98
C LEU A 114 -7.09 12.64 17.29
N SER A 115 -6.65 11.40 17.50
CA SER A 115 -5.46 10.85 16.83
C SER A 115 -5.63 10.80 15.31
N SER A 116 -6.81 10.43 14.80
CA SER A 116 -7.08 10.39 13.36
C SER A 116 -7.01 11.77 12.70
N ILE A 117 -7.58 12.79 13.36
CA ILE A 117 -7.52 14.18 12.90
C ILE A 117 -6.07 14.70 12.97
N ALA A 118 -5.37 14.43 14.07
CA ALA A 118 -3.97 14.81 14.23
C ALA A 118 -3.09 14.23 13.12
N LEU A 119 -3.27 12.94 12.78
CA LEU A 119 -2.56 12.29 11.68
C LEU A 119 -2.93 12.85 10.30
N GLY A 120 -4.20 13.24 10.09
CA GLY A 120 -4.64 13.82 8.83
C GLY A 120 -4.02 15.18 8.52
N VAL A 121 -3.67 15.96 9.56
CA VAL A 121 -3.11 17.31 9.41
C VAL A 121 -1.59 17.35 9.64
N SER A 122 -1.01 16.37 10.34
CA SER A 122 0.40 16.37 10.76
C SER A 122 1.40 16.51 9.62
N TRP A 123 1.18 15.85 8.49
CA TRP A 123 2.10 15.87 7.34
C TRP A 123 2.16 17.23 6.64
N ILE A 124 1.16 18.10 6.86
CA ILE A 124 1.15 19.49 6.39
C ILE A 124 1.82 20.42 7.38
N ILE A 125 1.50 20.29 8.67
CA ILE A 125 2.04 21.16 9.73
C ILE A 125 3.54 20.91 9.94
N TYR A 126 3.93 19.63 9.96
CA TYR A 126 5.30 19.21 10.20
C TYR A 126 5.73 18.20 9.14
N PRO A 127 6.17 18.66 7.95
CA PRO A 127 6.52 17.82 6.81
C PRO A 127 7.88 17.13 7.00
N ALA A 128 8.05 16.41 8.10
CA ALA A 128 9.23 15.60 8.38
C ALA A 128 9.08 14.18 7.84
N TRP A 129 10.19 13.57 7.44
CA TRP A 129 10.21 12.23 6.84
C TRP A 129 9.50 11.17 7.70
N PHE A 130 9.65 11.23 9.04
CA PHE A 130 9.03 10.26 9.93
C PHE A 130 7.51 10.46 10.05
N VAL A 131 7.01 11.68 9.89
CA VAL A 131 5.57 11.97 9.85
C VAL A 131 4.97 11.42 8.57
N TYR A 132 5.62 11.68 7.42
CA TYR A 132 5.23 11.09 6.15
C TYR A 132 5.23 9.55 6.20
N ASN A 133 6.27 8.95 6.79
CA ASN A 133 6.33 7.50 6.93
C ASN A 133 5.25 6.95 7.85
N LEU A 134 4.97 7.62 8.98
CA LEU A 134 3.91 7.20 9.89
C LEU A 134 2.54 7.22 9.20
N VAL A 135 2.20 8.33 8.55
CA VAL A 135 0.94 8.47 7.79
C VAL A 135 0.89 7.48 6.63
N GLY A 136 2.00 7.30 5.91
CA GLY A 136 2.12 6.34 4.81
C GLY A 136 1.94 4.89 5.26
N ILE A 137 2.54 4.48 6.39
CA ILE A 137 2.36 3.15 6.98
C ILE A 137 0.88 2.93 7.32
N ILE A 138 0.24 3.91 7.96
CA ILE A 138 -1.18 3.84 8.31
C ILE A 138 -2.05 3.72 7.06
N CYS A 139 -1.76 4.51 6.02
CA CYS A 139 -2.46 4.42 4.74
C CYS A 139 -2.28 3.06 4.06
N GLY A 140 -1.05 2.54 4.02
CA GLY A 140 -0.73 1.23 3.45
C GLY A 140 -1.45 0.09 4.18
N VAL A 141 -1.42 0.12 5.51
CA VAL A 141 -2.15 -0.85 6.36
C VAL A 141 -3.65 -0.79 6.08
N GLY A 142 -4.21 0.42 6.07
CA GLY A 142 -5.64 0.63 5.83
C GLY A 142 -6.09 0.14 4.46
N PHE A 143 -5.27 0.36 3.43
CA PHE A 143 -5.57 -0.13 2.08
C PHE A 143 -5.46 -1.66 1.97
N LEU A 144 -4.47 -2.28 2.63
CA LEU A 144 -4.34 -3.74 2.69
C LEU A 144 -5.54 -4.42 3.37
N GLN A 145 -6.33 -3.70 4.17
CA GLN A 145 -7.61 -4.20 4.73
C GLN A 145 -8.69 -4.45 3.69
N LEU A 146 -8.56 -3.90 2.48
CA LEU A 146 -9.55 -4.07 1.42
C LEU A 146 -9.35 -5.35 0.60
N PHE A 147 -8.17 -5.98 0.68
CA PHE A 147 -7.81 -7.17 -0.10
C PHE A 147 -7.96 -8.55 0.54
N PRO A 148 -8.29 -8.75 1.84
CA PRO A 148 -8.30 -10.09 2.45
C PRO A 148 -9.27 -11.09 1.83
N SER A 149 -10.28 -10.64 1.10
CA SER A 149 -11.28 -11.51 0.48
C SER A 149 -10.99 -11.83 -1.00
N LEU A 150 -10.05 -11.13 -1.64
CA LEU A 150 -9.75 -11.35 -3.07
C LEU A 150 -9.31 -12.80 -3.33
N LYS A 151 -9.69 -13.35 -4.48
CA LYS A 151 -9.21 -14.67 -4.93
C LYS A 151 -7.79 -14.54 -5.48
N PHE A 152 -7.00 -15.61 -5.40
CA PHE A 152 -5.60 -15.60 -5.89
C PHE A 152 -5.51 -15.19 -7.36
N LYS A 153 -6.39 -15.73 -8.22
CA LYS A 153 -6.45 -15.37 -9.65
C LYS A 153 -6.73 -13.88 -9.87
N SER A 154 -7.64 -13.30 -9.08
CA SER A 154 -7.99 -11.87 -9.17
C SER A 154 -6.86 -10.97 -8.70
N ALA A 155 -6.19 -11.32 -7.59
CA ALA A 155 -5.02 -10.59 -7.10
C ALA A 155 -3.84 -10.66 -8.09
N LEU A 156 -3.62 -11.82 -8.72
CA LEU A 156 -2.60 -12.00 -9.76
C LEU A 156 -2.92 -11.17 -11.00
N ALA A 157 -4.17 -11.21 -11.49
CA ALA A 157 -4.60 -10.42 -12.63
C ALA A 157 -4.44 -8.91 -12.35
N LEU A 158 -4.82 -8.46 -11.15
CA LEU A 158 -4.68 -7.07 -10.74
C LEU A 158 -3.19 -6.66 -10.66
N GLY A 159 -2.34 -7.50 -10.07
CA GLY A 159 -0.90 -7.27 -10.03
C GLY A 159 -0.30 -7.13 -11.43
N MET A 160 -0.68 -8.00 -12.37
CA MET A 160 -0.22 -7.93 -13.77
C MET A 160 -0.73 -6.67 -14.49
N ALA A 161 -1.99 -6.28 -14.26
CA ALA A 161 -2.56 -5.06 -14.83
C ALA A 161 -1.82 -3.81 -14.32
N ILE A 162 -1.45 -3.79 -13.04
CA ILE A 162 -0.70 -2.68 -12.44
C ILE A 162 0.74 -2.60 -12.96
N ILE A 163 1.41 -3.73 -13.22
CA ILE A 163 2.72 -3.72 -13.88
C ILE A 163 2.64 -3.01 -15.23
N ILE A 164 1.63 -3.33 -16.04
CA ILE A 164 1.45 -2.69 -17.37
C ILE A 164 1.20 -1.20 -17.19
N TYR A 165 0.32 -0.82 -16.26
CA TYR A 165 0.06 0.58 -15.93
C TYR A 165 1.34 1.34 -15.53
N ASP A 166 2.16 0.77 -14.64
CA ASP A 166 3.40 1.41 -14.18
C ASP A 166 4.45 1.50 -15.29
N ILE A 167 4.62 0.45 -16.11
CA ILE A 167 5.55 0.49 -17.25
C ILE A 167 5.15 1.60 -18.23
N VAL A 168 3.86 1.67 -18.59
CA VAL A 168 3.36 2.69 -19.51
C VAL A 168 3.53 4.08 -18.91
N GLY A 169 3.11 4.28 -17.65
CA GLY A 169 3.07 5.60 -17.02
C GLY A 169 4.40 6.13 -16.50
N VAL A 170 5.33 5.26 -16.10
CA VAL A 170 6.64 5.65 -15.56
C VAL A 170 7.74 5.58 -16.62
N TYR A 171 7.73 4.60 -17.53
CA TYR A 171 8.84 4.38 -18.46
C TYR A 171 8.55 4.86 -19.88
N TRP A 172 7.32 4.66 -20.38
CA TRP A 172 7.01 5.00 -21.78
C TRP A 172 6.57 6.46 -21.97
N THR A 173 5.72 6.96 -21.07
CA THR A 173 5.01 8.24 -21.28
C THR A 173 5.33 9.31 -20.23
N ASP A 174 6.04 8.96 -19.17
CA ASP A 174 6.41 9.83 -18.03
C ASP A 174 5.26 10.60 -17.36
N TRP A 175 4.00 10.31 -17.69
CA TRP A 175 2.86 11.14 -17.26
C TRP A 175 2.67 11.09 -15.74
N ILE A 176 3.03 9.98 -15.08
CA ILE A 176 2.97 9.86 -13.61
C ILE A 176 3.98 10.82 -12.96
N ILE A 177 5.19 10.93 -13.53
CA ILE A 177 6.24 11.82 -13.03
C ILE A 177 5.82 13.28 -13.23
N LEU A 178 5.24 13.61 -14.39
CA LEU A 178 4.71 14.93 -14.69
C LEU A 178 3.54 15.30 -13.77
N LEU A 179 2.64 14.34 -13.49
CA LEU A 179 1.54 14.52 -12.56
C LEU A 179 2.07 14.87 -11.17
N VAL A 180 3.01 14.09 -10.64
CA VAL A 180 3.58 14.32 -9.29
C VAL A 180 4.28 15.68 -9.21
N LYS A 181 5.04 16.07 -10.25
CA LYS A 181 5.66 17.40 -10.34
C LYS A 181 4.63 18.54 -10.40
N GLY A 182 3.44 18.27 -10.93
CA GLY A 182 2.34 19.24 -11.02
C GLY A 182 1.61 19.47 -9.68
N LEU A 183 1.75 18.58 -8.69
CA LEU A 183 1.18 18.81 -7.38
C LEU A 183 1.99 19.87 -6.62
N SER A 184 1.31 20.88 -6.09
CA SER A 184 1.94 21.94 -5.27
C SER A 184 2.39 21.47 -3.87
N PHE A 185 2.18 20.20 -3.56
CA PHE A 185 2.51 19.57 -2.27
C PHE A 185 2.79 18.08 -2.50
N VAL A 186 3.52 17.45 -1.59
CA VAL A 186 3.77 16.01 -1.68
C VAL A 186 2.68 15.27 -0.89
N PRO A 187 1.83 14.45 -1.53
CA PRO A 187 0.88 13.63 -0.80
C PRO A 187 1.60 12.52 -0.04
N PRO A 188 1.04 12.00 1.07
CA PRO A 188 1.59 10.87 1.82
C PRO A 188 1.36 9.53 1.09
N ALA A 189 1.77 9.46 -0.17
CA ALA A 189 1.70 8.29 -1.06
C ALA A 189 3.08 7.66 -1.29
N VAL A 190 4.08 8.09 -0.51
CA VAL A 190 5.49 7.71 -0.63
C VAL A 190 6.06 7.48 0.76
N ILE A 191 6.91 6.47 0.88
CA ILE A 191 7.71 6.23 2.08
C ILE A 191 9.13 6.74 1.81
N TYR A 192 9.60 7.61 2.70
CA TYR A 192 10.94 8.18 2.67
C TYR A 192 11.93 7.31 3.44
N ILE A 193 13.13 7.17 2.92
CA ILE A 193 14.23 6.50 3.60
C ILE A 193 15.21 7.57 4.06
N PRO A 194 15.35 7.77 5.38
CA PRO A 194 16.21 8.82 5.89
C PRO A 194 17.65 8.54 5.50
N ALA A 195 18.31 9.43 4.77
CA ALA A 195 19.75 9.33 4.48
C ALA A 195 20.63 9.87 5.62
N ALA A 196 20.02 10.59 6.56
CA ALA A 196 20.59 11.14 7.80
C ALA A 196 19.45 11.38 8.81
N LEU A 197 19.76 11.53 10.11
CA LEU A 197 18.78 11.86 11.17
C LEU A 197 18.20 13.28 11.09
N LYS A 198 18.35 13.98 9.95
CA LYS A 198 17.77 15.30 9.73
C LYS A 198 16.27 15.17 9.47
N ALA A 199 15.47 16.13 9.95
CA ALA A 199 14.02 16.12 9.79
C ALA A 199 13.54 16.37 8.34
N SER A 200 14.39 16.93 7.47
CA SER A 200 14.06 17.27 6.08
C SER A 200 13.86 16.04 5.20
N THR A 201 12.92 16.08 4.26
CA THR A 201 12.70 15.06 3.22
C THR A 201 13.58 15.24 1.97
N ALA A 202 14.31 16.36 1.88
CA ALA A 202 15.11 16.69 0.69
C ALA A 202 16.28 15.71 0.49
N GLY A 203 16.45 15.21 -0.74
CA GLY A 203 17.53 14.29 -1.13
C GLY A 203 17.41 12.88 -0.55
N MET A 204 16.28 12.53 0.05
CA MET A 204 16.02 11.18 0.56
C MET A 204 15.58 10.23 -0.55
N SER A 205 15.93 8.96 -0.41
CA SER A 205 15.45 7.91 -1.30
C SER A 205 13.99 7.59 -0.96
N MET A 206 13.20 7.22 -1.96
CA MET A 206 11.75 7.09 -1.87
C MET A 206 11.31 5.73 -2.43
N ILE A 207 10.27 5.14 -1.84
CA ILE A 207 9.53 4.01 -2.42
C ILE A 207 8.05 4.36 -2.48
N GLY A 208 7.39 4.00 -3.58
CA GLY A 208 5.96 4.24 -3.75
C GLY A 208 5.15 3.43 -2.74
N LEU A 209 4.11 4.04 -2.16
CA LEU A 209 3.19 3.30 -1.29
C LEU A 209 2.46 2.20 -2.08
N GLY A 210 2.22 2.41 -3.38
CA GLY A 210 1.67 1.41 -4.29
C GLY A 210 2.51 0.13 -4.38
N ASP A 211 3.84 0.24 -4.42
CA ASP A 211 4.75 -0.92 -4.47
C ASP A 211 4.61 -1.80 -3.21
N ILE A 212 4.50 -1.14 -2.04
CA ILE A 212 4.26 -1.81 -0.76
C ILE A 212 2.86 -2.43 -0.74
N ILE A 213 1.85 -1.72 -1.21
CA ILE A 213 0.47 -2.21 -1.24
C ILE A 213 0.32 -3.44 -2.14
N ILE A 214 0.86 -3.42 -3.36
CA ILE A 214 0.75 -4.54 -4.30
C ILE A 214 1.55 -5.75 -3.78
N GLY A 215 2.76 -5.51 -3.25
CA GLY A 215 3.53 -6.55 -2.57
C GLY A 215 2.77 -7.15 -1.38
N GLY A 216 2.16 -6.31 -0.55
CA GLY A 216 1.36 -6.74 0.60
C GLY A 216 0.12 -7.53 0.21
N MET A 217 -0.59 -7.14 -0.85
CA MET A 217 -1.72 -7.88 -1.39
C MET A 217 -1.29 -9.30 -1.79
N MET A 218 -0.19 -9.43 -2.52
CA MET A 218 0.34 -10.74 -2.91
C MET A 218 0.80 -11.57 -1.71
N LEU A 219 1.40 -10.94 -0.70
CA LEU A 219 1.83 -11.59 0.53
C LEU A 219 0.63 -12.12 1.35
N LEU A 220 -0.44 -11.33 1.46
CA LEU A 220 -1.70 -11.74 2.09
C LEU A 220 -2.31 -12.96 1.39
N MET A 221 -2.23 -13.02 0.06
CA MET A 221 -2.68 -14.20 -0.69
C MET A 221 -1.76 -15.40 -0.48
N ALA A 222 -0.44 -15.19 -0.46
CA ALA A 222 0.53 -16.26 -0.18
C ALA A 222 0.36 -16.87 1.22
N ARG A 223 -0.15 -16.11 2.20
CA ARG A 223 -0.50 -16.61 3.54
C ARG A 223 -1.52 -17.73 3.50
N ARG A 224 -2.46 -17.73 2.56
CA ARG A 224 -3.46 -18.81 2.41
C ARG A 224 -2.86 -20.15 1.97
N TYR A 225 -1.65 -20.12 1.41
CA TYR A 225 -0.96 -21.30 0.88
C TYR A 225 0.32 -21.61 1.67
N ASP A 226 0.46 -21.08 2.89
CA ASP A 226 1.65 -21.22 3.74
C ASP A 226 2.98 -20.82 3.05
N ALA A 227 2.90 -19.94 2.04
CA ALA A 227 4.03 -19.55 1.21
C ALA A 227 4.59 -18.16 1.60
N THR A 228 4.16 -17.59 2.73
CA THR A 228 4.51 -16.21 3.16
C THR A 228 6.02 -15.95 3.19
N LYS A 229 6.82 -16.90 3.71
CA LYS A 229 8.28 -16.75 3.79
C LYS A 229 8.92 -16.61 2.40
N HIS A 230 8.46 -17.43 1.45
CA HIS A 230 8.94 -17.41 0.08
C HIS A 230 8.47 -16.16 -0.67
N ALA A 231 7.20 -15.80 -0.52
CA ALA A 231 6.66 -14.57 -1.07
C ALA A 231 7.41 -13.33 -0.55
N PHE A 232 7.72 -13.27 0.76
CA PHE A 232 8.49 -12.17 1.33
C PHE A 232 9.95 -12.16 0.82
N ALA A 233 10.58 -13.32 0.63
CA ALA A 233 11.90 -13.40 0.01
C ALA A 233 11.89 -12.87 -1.44
N GLY A 234 10.86 -13.24 -2.23
CA GLY A 234 10.66 -12.69 -3.57
C GLY A 234 10.43 -11.18 -3.56
N TYR A 235 9.64 -10.67 -2.61
CA TYR A 235 9.41 -9.23 -2.42
C TYR A 235 10.72 -8.50 -2.11
N ALA A 236 11.49 -8.99 -1.14
CA ALA A 236 12.76 -8.39 -0.73
C ALA A 236 13.77 -8.35 -1.89
N LEU A 237 13.85 -9.43 -2.68
CA LEU A 237 14.68 -9.48 -3.87
C LEU A 237 14.20 -8.50 -4.96
N GLY A 238 12.89 -8.36 -5.16
CA GLY A 238 12.33 -7.42 -6.13
C GLY A 238 12.58 -5.95 -5.76
N VAL A 239 12.42 -5.59 -4.49
CA VAL A 239 12.80 -4.26 -3.98
C VAL A 239 14.30 -4.04 -4.13
N THR A 240 15.12 -5.05 -3.83
CA THR A 240 16.58 -4.96 -3.99
C THR A 240 16.98 -4.71 -5.44
N LEU A 241 16.43 -5.48 -6.37
CA LEU A 241 16.79 -5.40 -7.79
C LEU A 241 16.31 -4.09 -8.41
N SER A 242 15.09 -3.65 -8.10
CA SER A 242 14.56 -2.36 -8.55
C SER A 242 15.38 -1.18 -8.00
N PHE A 243 15.73 -1.19 -6.72
CA PHE A 243 16.54 -0.14 -6.12
C PHE A 243 17.98 -0.14 -6.67
N ALA A 244 18.59 -1.31 -6.86
CA ALA A 244 19.90 -1.44 -7.49
C ALA A 244 19.89 -0.87 -8.91
N LEU A 245 18.90 -1.22 -9.72
CA LEU A 245 18.76 -0.71 -11.09
C LEU A 245 18.49 0.79 -11.12
N ALA A 246 17.66 1.32 -10.22
CA ALA A 246 17.43 2.76 -10.12
C ALA A 246 18.73 3.52 -9.80
N VAL A 247 19.58 2.98 -8.92
CA VAL A 247 20.90 3.56 -8.61
C VAL A 247 21.85 3.46 -9.80
N LEU A 248 21.92 2.31 -10.47
CA LEU A 248 22.81 2.10 -11.62
C LEU A 248 22.43 2.94 -12.83
N THR A 249 21.13 3.09 -13.09
CA THR A 249 20.63 3.81 -14.28
C THR A 249 20.45 5.30 -14.03
N SER A 250 20.38 5.75 -12.76
CA SER A 250 19.97 7.12 -12.40
C SER A 250 18.60 7.54 -12.97
N HIS A 251 17.77 6.57 -13.36
CA HIS A 251 16.42 6.78 -13.88
C HIS A 251 15.38 6.16 -12.95
N GLY A 252 14.16 6.69 -13.00
CA GLY A 252 13.03 6.09 -12.28
C GLY A 252 12.68 4.73 -12.88
N VAL A 253 12.76 3.68 -12.06
CA VAL A 253 12.43 2.32 -12.48
C VAL A 253 11.12 1.88 -11.81
N PRO A 254 10.13 1.35 -12.55
CA PRO A 254 8.91 0.84 -11.96
C PRO A 254 9.20 -0.41 -11.12
N ALA A 255 9.12 -0.29 -9.79
CA ALA A 255 9.52 -1.37 -8.89
C ALA A 255 8.56 -2.58 -8.96
N THR A 256 7.27 -2.36 -9.24
CA THR A 256 6.26 -3.42 -9.45
C THR A 256 6.66 -4.45 -10.51
N MET A 257 7.39 -4.04 -11.55
CA MET A 257 7.89 -4.93 -12.61
C MET A 257 8.86 -6.00 -12.07
N PHE A 258 9.55 -5.74 -10.97
CA PHE A 258 10.43 -6.70 -10.32
C PHE A 258 9.73 -7.42 -9.18
N ILE A 259 8.97 -6.67 -8.36
CA ILE A 259 8.30 -7.20 -7.17
C ILE A 259 7.33 -8.32 -7.53
N VAL A 260 6.38 -8.06 -8.43
CA VAL A 260 5.29 -9.02 -8.71
C VAL A 260 5.82 -10.33 -9.32
N PRO A 261 6.65 -10.31 -10.39
CA PRO A 261 7.14 -11.57 -10.98
C PRO A 261 8.05 -12.36 -10.02
N LEU A 262 8.91 -11.70 -9.25
CA LEU A 262 9.80 -12.39 -8.30
C LEU A 262 9.01 -13.01 -7.15
N MET A 263 8.00 -12.33 -6.63
CA MET A 263 7.08 -12.92 -5.64
C MET A 263 6.39 -14.17 -6.19
N LEU A 264 5.87 -14.12 -7.43
CA LEU A 264 5.25 -15.28 -8.07
C LEU A 264 6.22 -16.44 -8.29
N LEU A 265 7.46 -16.16 -8.72
CA LEU A 265 8.49 -17.18 -8.92
C LEU A 265 8.83 -17.90 -7.62
N PHE A 266 8.99 -17.16 -6.52
CA PHE A 266 9.30 -17.73 -5.21
C PHE A 266 8.12 -18.53 -4.64
N VAL A 267 6.89 -18.03 -4.78
CA VAL A 267 5.69 -18.78 -4.40
C VAL A 267 5.56 -20.07 -5.23
N ARG A 268 5.80 -20.02 -6.54
CA ARG A 268 5.80 -21.20 -7.41
C ARG A 268 6.90 -22.21 -7.04
N HIS A 269 8.07 -21.73 -6.65
CA HIS A 269 9.16 -22.59 -6.21
C HIS A 269 8.82 -23.30 -4.90
N SER A 270 8.24 -22.58 -3.94
CA SER A 270 7.66 -23.18 -2.72
C SER A 270 6.61 -24.23 -3.07
N ALA A 271 5.77 -23.92 -4.06
CA ALA A 271 4.67 -24.78 -4.46
C ALA A 271 5.15 -26.14 -4.99
N LYS A 272 6.20 -26.15 -5.82
CA LYS A 272 6.80 -27.40 -6.32
C LYS A 272 7.42 -28.29 -5.23
N ARG A 273 7.78 -27.71 -4.07
CA ARG A 273 8.38 -28.45 -2.95
C ARG A 273 7.37 -29.00 -1.94
N SER A 274 6.10 -28.57 -2.00
CA SER A 274 5.05 -29.08 -1.12
C SER A 274 4.41 -30.34 -1.71
N GLN A 275 4.46 -31.45 -0.97
CA GLN A 275 3.87 -32.74 -1.37
C GLN A 275 2.34 -32.78 -1.28
N ASN A 276 1.70 -31.82 -0.61
CA ASN A 276 0.24 -31.76 -0.52
C ASN A 276 -0.25 -30.30 -0.53
N PRO A 277 -0.61 -29.77 -1.72
CA PRO A 277 -0.82 -28.35 -1.80
C PRO A 277 -2.26 -27.90 -1.64
N ALA A 278 -2.49 -27.00 -0.68
CA ALA A 278 -3.79 -26.36 -0.44
C ALA A 278 -4.39 -25.65 -1.68
N TRP A 279 -3.60 -25.30 -2.70
CA TRP A 279 -4.11 -24.70 -3.95
C TRP A 279 -4.85 -25.67 -4.87
N LEU A 280 -4.77 -26.99 -4.67
CA LEU A 280 -5.57 -27.97 -5.41
C LEU A 280 -7.03 -28.00 -4.95
N ALA A 281 -7.34 -27.56 -3.73
CA ALA A 281 -8.69 -27.55 -3.18
C ALA A 281 -9.58 -26.43 -3.75
N ASP A 282 -8.97 -25.34 -4.24
CA ASP A 282 -9.66 -24.15 -4.79
C ASP A 282 -9.86 -24.23 -6.32
N GLN A 283 -9.54 -25.39 -6.91
CA GLN A 283 -9.73 -25.70 -8.34
C GLN A 283 -10.92 -26.64 -8.60
N LYS A 284 -11.68 -27.01 -7.58
CA LYS A 284 -12.92 -27.79 -7.69
C LYS A 284 -14.14 -26.90 -7.45
#